data_AF-A0A1H4CGI6-F1
#
_entry.id   AF-A0A1H4CGI6-F1
#
_cell.length_a   1.000
_cell.length_b   1.000
_cell.length_c   1.000
_cell.angle_alpha   90.00
_cell.angle_beta   90.00
_cell.angle_gamma   90.00
#
_symmetry.space_group_name_H-M   'P 1'
#
loop_
_entity.id
_entity.type
_entity.pdbx_description
1 polymer ?
#
loop_
_entity_poly.entity_id
_entity_poly.type
_entity_poly.pdbx_seq_one_letter_code
_entity_poly.pdbx_strand_id
1 'polypeptide(L)'
;MAKIKTEKYVLDGQEITVAFNCNSQGVFSTNLSYLMAEKLGLDSRLTANSLQELEDIISKAFSDYLKANTSMKLKIGISFGVSGEFAKHPEGEFIKETLPYGNKFEIGGFYDHKRAHFAFGFRVLIEETIDGRVYLHEALPTNEYDYPDRDWQKECDGYITHKSTSENSGEQIIEFSQEALNTLTQIKEQIQKASVFMINLLSQEDISGALTMGATKLLAN
;
A
#
# COMPACT_ATOMS: atom_id res chain seq x y z
N MET A 1 -3.91 -32.23 -33.36
CA MET A 1 -4.09 -30.77 -33.49
C MET A 1 -2.75 -30.12 -33.22
N ALA A 2 -2.39 -29.08 -33.97
CA ALA A 2 -1.15 -28.36 -33.73
C ALA A 2 -1.35 -27.39 -32.56
N LYS A 3 -0.44 -27.41 -31.59
CA LYS A 3 -0.39 -26.44 -30.52
C LYS A 3 0.11 -25.10 -31.09
N ILE A 4 -0.65 -24.04 -30.86
CA ILE A 4 -0.32 -22.70 -31.37
C ILE A 4 0.25 -21.83 -30.27
N LYS A 5 -0.37 -21.84 -29.09
CA LYS A 5 -0.04 -20.91 -28.01
C LYS A 5 -0.22 -21.57 -26.65
N THR A 6 0.46 -21.01 -25.66
CA THR A 6 0.24 -21.33 -24.26
C THR A 6 0.18 -20.06 -23.46
N GLU A 7 -0.79 -20.01 -22.56
CA GLU A 7 -0.96 -18.93 -21.62
C GLU A 7 -0.99 -19.47 -20.21
N LYS A 8 -0.60 -18.62 -19.26
CA LYS A 8 -0.54 -18.93 -17.84
C LYS A 8 -1.53 -18.03 -17.12
N TYR A 9 -2.35 -18.65 -16.28
CA TYR A 9 -3.34 -18.02 -15.44
C TYR A 9 -3.04 -18.35 -13.99
N VAL A 10 -3.41 -17.47 -13.07
CA VAL A 10 -3.36 -17.75 -11.63
C VAL A 10 -4.81 -17.83 -11.14
N LEU A 11 -5.19 -18.96 -10.57
CA LEU A 11 -6.50 -19.19 -9.94
C LEU A 11 -6.31 -19.81 -8.56
N ASP A 12 -6.96 -19.26 -7.55
CA ASP A 12 -6.79 -19.60 -6.13
C ASP A 12 -5.29 -19.69 -5.75
N GLY A 13 -4.48 -18.77 -6.29
CA GLY A 13 -3.02 -18.73 -6.07
C GLY A 13 -2.20 -19.80 -6.81
N GLN A 14 -2.82 -20.70 -7.58
CA GLN A 14 -2.15 -21.74 -8.37
C GLN A 14 -1.94 -21.32 -9.82
N GLU A 15 -0.74 -21.56 -10.38
CA GLU A 15 -0.47 -21.34 -11.79
C GLU A 15 -1.07 -22.47 -12.64
N ILE A 16 -2.02 -22.13 -13.51
CA ILE A 16 -2.67 -23.03 -14.46
C ILE A 16 -2.22 -22.66 -15.87
N THR A 17 -1.82 -23.67 -16.63
CA THR A 17 -1.35 -23.51 -18.01
C THR A 17 -2.45 -23.93 -18.99
N VAL A 18 -2.82 -23.04 -19.90
CA VAL A 18 -3.84 -23.27 -20.93
C VAL A 18 -3.17 -23.38 -22.30
N ALA A 19 -3.42 -24.47 -23.01
CA ALA A 19 -2.86 -24.71 -24.34
C ALA A 19 -3.91 -24.51 -25.44
N PHE A 20 -3.66 -23.56 -26.34
CA PHE A 20 -4.50 -23.31 -27.50
C PHE A 20 -3.99 -24.12 -28.69
N ASN A 21 -4.91 -24.79 -29.37
CA ASN A 21 -4.62 -25.70 -30.48
C ASN A 21 -5.48 -25.34 -31.70
N CYS A 22 -5.03 -25.70 -32.89
CA CYS A 22 -5.83 -25.63 -34.12
C CYS A 22 -5.77 -26.97 -34.87
N ASN A 23 -6.87 -27.34 -35.51
CA ASN A 23 -6.93 -28.52 -36.36
C ASN A 23 -6.69 -28.16 -37.84
N SER A 24 -6.61 -29.18 -38.70
CA SER A 24 -6.44 -28.98 -40.15
C SER A 24 -7.62 -28.33 -40.85
N GLN A 25 -8.74 -28.13 -40.15
CA GLN A 25 -9.95 -27.45 -40.65
C GLN A 25 -10.01 -25.98 -40.20
N GLY A 26 -8.99 -25.47 -39.50
CA GLY A 26 -8.96 -24.09 -39.01
C GLY A 26 -9.77 -23.86 -37.73
N VAL A 27 -10.30 -24.91 -37.09
CA VAL A 27 -11.04 -24.78 -35.82
C VAL A 27 -10.04 -24.71 -34.67
N PHE A 28 -10.16 -23.65 -33.87
CA PHE A 28 -9.35 -23.46 -32.68
C PHE A 28 -10.01 -24.12 -31.48
N SER A 29 -9.21 -24.64 -30.56
CA SER A 29 -9.71 -25.31 -29.36
C SER A 29 -8.75 -25.22 -28.19
N THR A 30 -9.30 -25.35 -26.99
CA THR A 30 -8.55 -25.47 -25.74
C THR A 30 -9.29 -26.39 -24.79
N ASN A 31 -8.53 -27.12 -23.98
CA ASN A 31 -9.05 -27.93 -22.89
C ASN A 31 -8.62 -27.27 -21.58
N LEU A 32 -9.59 -26.75 -20.84
CA LEU A 32 -9.39 -26.19 -19.51
C LEU A 32 -9.31 -27.33 -18.49
N SER A 33 -8.52 -27.13 -17.44
CA SER A 33 -8.58 -28.02 -16.27
C SER A 33 -9.97 -27.93 -15.64
N TYR A 34 -10.43 -29.01 -15.00
CA TYR A 34 -11.74 -29.02 -14.33
C TYR A 34 -11.90 -27.84 -13.35
N LEU A 35 -10.87 -27.58 -12.54
CA LEU A 35 -10.84 -26.47 -11.59
C LEU A 35 -11.05 -25.11 -12.28
N MET A 36 -10.34 -24.85 -13.39
CA MET A 36 -10.47 -23.59 -14.12
C MET A 36 -11.84 -23.46 -14.78
N ALA A 37 -12.33 -24.54 -15.42
CA ALA A 37 -13.64 -24.56 -16.05
C ALA A 37 -14.77 -24.25 -15.03
N GLU A 38 -14.73 -24.92 -13.87
CA GLU A 38 -15.69 -24.70 -12.78
C GLU A 38 -15.66 -23.25 -12.26
N LYS A 39 -14.47 -22.72 -11.96
CA LYS A 39 -14.30 -21.37 -11.41
C LYS A 39 -14.70 -20.27 -12.38
N LEU A 40 -14.45 -20.47 -13.67
CA LEU A 40 -14.79 -19.51 -14.72
C LEU A 40 -16.23 -19.67 -15.24
N GLY A 41 -16.95 -20.72 -14.82
CA GLY A 41 -18.29 -21.02 -15.34
C GLY A 41 -18.27 -21.37 -16.83
N LEU A 42 -17.20 -22.00 -17.31
CA LEU A 42 -16.99 -22.38 -18.71
C LEU A 42 -17.01 -23.90 -18.87
N ASP A 43 -17.27 -24.36 -20.10
CA ASP A 43 -17.06 -25.76 -20.45
C ASP A 43 -15.57 -26.12 -20.41
N SER A 44 -15.25 -27.33 -19.97
CA SER A 44 -13.87 -27.85 -19.94
C SER A 44 -13.22 -27.96 -21.33
N ARG A 45 -14.03 -27.98 -22.39
CA ARG A 45 -13.57 -27.98 -23.78
C ARG A 45 -14.25 -26.86 -24.55
N LEU A 46 -13.47 -25.92 -25.04
CA LEU A 46 -13.94 -24.79 -25.82
C LEU A 46 -13.43 -24.91 -27.26
N THR A 47 -14.25 -24.44 -28.20
CA THR A 47 -13.91 -24.38 -29.62
C THR A 47 -14.40 -23.07 -30.22
N ALA A 48 -13.65 -22.50 -31.16
CA ALA A 48 -14.04 -21.29 -31.88
C ALA A 48 -13.48 -21.26 -33.30
N ASN A 49 -13.97 -20.31 -34.11
CA ASN A 49 -13.54 -20.14 -35.49
C ASN A 49 -12.25 -19.31 -35.62
N SER A 50 -11.84 -18.64 -34.53
CA SER A 50 -10.59 -17.89 -34.46
C SER A 50 -9.91 -18.06 -33.11
N LEU A 51 -8.60 -17.84 -33.05
CA LEU A 51 -7.86 -17.80 -31.79
C LEU A 51 -8.38 -16.67 -30.89
N GLN A 52 -8.62 -15.49 -31.47
CA GLN A 52 -9.09 -14.31 -30.74
C GLN A 52 -10.41 -14.57 -30.02
N GLU A 53 -11.37 -15.23 -30.68
CA GLU A 53 -12.66 -15.56 -30.07
C GLU A 53 -12.51 -16.47 -28.83
N LEU A 54 -11.60 -17.44 -28.86
CA LEU A 54 -11.28 -18.26 -27.68
C LEU A 54 -10.61 -17.45 -26.57
N GLU A 55 -9.66 -16.59 -26.95
CA GLU A 55 -8.94 -15.72 -26.00
C GLU A 55 -9.91 -14.73 -25.32
N ASP A 56 -10.86 -14.18 -26.05
CA ASP A 56 -11.86 -13.25 -25.54
C ASP A 56 -12.83 -13.94 -24.56
N ILE A 57 -13.28 -15.16 -24.87
CA ILE A 57 -14.16 -15.95 -23.97
C ILE A 57 -13.45 -16.19 -22.63
N ILE A 58 -12.19 -16.67 -22.68
CA ILE A 58 -11.42 -16.97 -21.47
C ILE A 58 -11.07 -15.69 -20.72
N SER A 59 -10.58 -14.66 -21.41
CA SER A 59 -10.17 -13.40 -20.80
C SER A 59 -11.34 -12.69 -20.12
N LYS A 60 -12.52 -12.71 -20.73
CA LYS A 60 -13.73 -12.14 -20.14
C LYS A 60 -14.12 -12.89 -18.87
N ALA A 61 -14.26 -14.22 -18.94
CA ALA A 61 -14.63 -15.03 -17.79
C ALA A 61 -13.60 -14.92 -16.65
N PHE A 62 -12.31 -14.88 -17.00
CA PHE A 62 -11.22 -14.69 -16.04
C PHE A 62 -11.27 -13.29 -15.40
N SER A 63 -11.49 -12.23 -16.18
CA SER A 63 -11.70 -10.88 -15.65
C SER A 63 -12.90 -10.82 -14.69
N ASP A 64 -14.02 -11.45 -15.06
CA ASP A 64 -15.23 -11.47 -14.23
C ASP A 64 -14.99 -12.25 -12.92
N TYR A 65 -14.26 -13.38 -12.99
CA TYR A 65 -13.81 -14.12 -11.82
C TYR A 65 -12.92 -13.27 -10.90
N LEU A 66 -11.92 -12.56 -11.45
CA LEU A 66 -11.04 -11.71 -10.65
C LEU A 66 -11.83 -10.60 -9.96
N LYS A 67 -12.74 -9.93 -10.67
CA LYS A 67 -13.62 -8.90 -10.11
C LYS A 67 -14.48 -9.43 -8.97
N ALA A 68 -15.07 -10.63 -9.14
CA ALA A 68 -15.89 -11.26 -8.11
C ALA A 68 -15.09 -11.68 -6.87
N ASN A 69 -13.78 -11.93 -7.02
CA ASN A 69 -12.87 -12.33 -5.94
C ASN A 69 -11.90 -11.20 -5.54
N THR A 70 -12.23 -9.96 -5.89
CA THR A 70 -11.50 -8.78 -5.44
C THR A 70 -12.19 -8.22 -4.20
N SER A 71 -11.44 -8.01 -3.14
CA SER A 71 -11.90 -7.24 -1.97
C SER A 71 -10.94 -6.09 -1.70
N MET A 72 -11.49 -4.98 -1.24
CA MET A 72 -10.73 -3.78 -0.90
C MET A 72 -11.02 -3.37 0.54
N LYS A 73 -9.99 -2.97 1.26
CA LYS A 73 -10.10 -2.44 2.63
C LYS A 73 -9.16 -1.26 2.82
N LEU A 74 -9.61 -0.27 3.59
CA LEU A 74 -8.72 0.80 4.03
C LEU A 74 -7.79 0.32 5.15
N LYS A 75 -6.54 0.79 5.10
CA LYS A 75 -5.52 0.61 6.14
C LYS A 75 -4.83 1.93 6.40
N ILE A 76 -4.07 2.01 7.49
CA ILE A 76 -3.17 3.13 7.79
C ILE A 76 -1.76 2.57 7.97
N GLY A 77 -0.84 3.06 7.14
CA GLY A 77 0.60 2.82 7.29
C GLY A 77 1.22 3.91 8.15
N ILE A 78 1.92 3.53 9.23
CA ILE A 78 2.55 4.44 10.19
C ILE A 78 4.06 4.22 10.16
N SER A 79 4.81 5.29 9.91
CA SER A 79 6.27 5.30 9.94
C SER A 79 6.75 6.14 11.12
N PHE A 80 7.60 5.56 11.98
CA PHE A 80 8.21 6.27 13.10
C PHE A 80 9.69 5.93 13.19
N GLY A 81 10.51 6.95 13.46
CA GLY A 81 11.95 6.83 13.57
C GLY A 81 12.53 7.85 14.55
N VAL A 82 13.45 7.43 15.39
CA VAL A 82 14.08 8.20 16.44
C VAL A 82 15.48 7.65 16.73
N SER A 83 16.47 8.54 16.88
CA SER A 83 17.86 8.20 17.25
C SER A 83 18.49 9.26 18.14
N GLY A 84 19.65 8.95 18.73
CA GLY A 84 20.38 9.84 19.62
C GLY A 84 19.60 10.15 20.90
N GLU A 85 19.69 11.38 21.41
CA GLU A 85 19.02 11.76 22.67
C GLU A 85 17.48 11.71 22.59
N PHE A 86 16.87 11.77 21.39
CA PHE A 86 15.42 11.53 21.25
C PHE A 86 15.03 10.08 21.56
N ALA A 87 15.96 9.14 21.41
CA ALA A 87 15.74 7.72 21.66
C ALA A 87 15.97 7.33 23.12
N LYS A 88 16.21 8.29 24.01
CA LYS A 88 16.56 8.05 25.41
C LYS A 88 15.37 8.33 26.31
N HIS A 89 15.01 7.36 27.13
CA HIS A 89 14.07 7.53 28.22
C HIS A 89 14.58 8.59 29.20
N PRO A 90 13.69 9.28 29.94
CA PRO A 90 14.08 10.22 30.98
C PRO A 90 15.06 9.64 32.02
N GLU A 91 14.93 8.34 32.31
CA GLU A 91 15.79 7.58 33.23
C GLU A 91 17.18 7.28 32.63
N GLY A 92 17.39 7.57 31.36
CA GLY A 92 18.68 7.50 30.67
C GLY A 92 18.90 6.26 29.82
N GLU A 93 17.97 5.32 29.80
CA GLU A 93 18.05 4.12 28.95
C GLU A 93 17.52 4.39 27.54
N PHE A 94 18.12 3.78 26.52
CA PHE A 94 17.62 3.90 25.15
C PHE A 94 16.37 3.03 24.93
N ILE A 95 15.43 3.52 24.10
CA ILE A 95 14.25 2.79 23.63
C ILE A 95 14.74 1.57 22.82
N LYS A 96 14.61 0.37 23.39
CA LYS A 96 15.00 -0.90 22.79
C LYS A 96 13.79 -1.64 22.23
N GLU A 97 13.04 -1.04 21.32
CA GLU A 97 12.04 -1.81 20.54
C GLU A 97 12.66 -2.28 19.22
N THR A 98 13.13 -3.52 19.22
CA THR A 98 13.61 -4.23 18.02
C THR A 98 12.46 -4.90 17.28
N LEU A 99 12.33 -4.64 15.97
CA LEU A 99 11.61 -5.53 15.06
C LEU A 99 12.56 -6.67 14.62
N PRO A 100 12.03 -7.80 14.10
CA PRO A 100 12.84 -8.90 13.59
C PRO A 100 13.82 -8.56 12.44
N TYR A 101 13.73 -7.36 11.85
CA TYR A 101 14.59 -6.91 10.74
C TYR A 101 15.30 -5.57 10.98
N GLY A 102 15.43 -5.12 12.23
CA GLY A 102 16.13 -3.88 12.59
C GLY A 102 15.47 -3.15 13.75
N ASN A 103 16.15 -2.14 14.29
CA ASN A 103 15.54 -1.25 15.26
C ASN A 103 14.33 -0.57 14.61
N LYS A 104 13.14 -0.72 15.20
CA LYS A 104 11.85 -0.24 14.66
C LYS A 104 11.87 1.25 14.31
N PHE A 105 12.81 1.96 14.91
CA PHE A 105 12.89 3.41 14.90
C PHE A 105 14.25 3.95 14.44
N GLU A 106 15.23 3.16 13.98
CA GLU A 106 16.51 3.77 13.55
C GLU A 106 16.38 4.40 12.14
N ILE A 107 16.54 5.72 12.07
CA ILE A 107 16.87 6.39 10.81
C ILE A 107 18.31 5.99 10.49
N GLY A 108 18.49 5.18 9.45
CA GLY A 108 19.77 4.61 9.06
C GLY A 108 20.89 5.65 8.99
N GLY A 109 21.89 5.50 9.86
CA GLY A 109 23.09 6.31 9.93
C GLY A 109 24.03 5.74 10.98
N PHE A 110 25.35 5.89 10.79
CA PHE A 110 26.32 5.60 11.85
C PHE A 110 25.93 6.39 13.09
N TYR A 111 26.00 5.77 14.28
CA TYR A 111 25.76 6.36 15.60
C TYR A 111 26.55 7.67 15.81
N ASP A 112 26.07 8.77 15.24
CA ASP A 112 26.53 10.10 15.58
C ASP A 112 25.68 10.57 16.75
N HIS A 113 26.17 10.27 17.94
CA HIS A 113 25.67 10.74 19.23
C HIS A 113 25.55 12.28 19.29
N LYS A 114 26.07 13.02 18.28
CA LYS A 114 25.91 14.47 18.14
C LYS A 114 24.73 14.88 17.25
N ARG A 115 24.07 13.94 16.55
CA ARG A 115 22.92 14.20 15.67
C ARG A 115 21.74 13.34 16.08
N ALA A 116 20.87 13.92 16.90
CA ALA A 116 19.59 13.29 17.24
C ALA A 116 18.62 13.48 16.08
N HIS A 117 17.98 12.40 15.63
CA HIS A 117 16.98 12.45 14.56
C HIS A 117 15.62 12.00 15.08
N PHE A 118 14.57 12.60 14.52
CA PHE A 118 13.19 12.24 14.75
C PHE A 118 12.45 12.31 13.41
N ALA A 119 11.70 11.27 13.08
CA ALA A 119 10.85 11.17 11.90
C ALA A 119 9.52 10.51 12.30
N PHE A 120 8.44 11.11 11.83
CA PHE A 120 7.10 10.57 12.01
C PHE A 120 6.28 10.88 10.75
N GLY A 121 5.52 9.90 10.29
CA GLY A 121 4.63 10.06 9.16
C GLY A 121 3.60 8.95 9.13
N PHE A 122 2.53 9.17 8.40
CA PHE A 122 1.52 8.16 8.14
C PHE A 122 0.88 8.41 6.78
N ARG A 123 0.30 7.36 6.20
CA ARG A 123 -0.45 7.39 4.94
C ARG A 123 -1.64 6.45 5.00
N VAL A 124 -2.73 6.83 4.34
CA VAL A 124 -3.88 5.93 4.15
C VAL A 124 -3.57 5.03 2.95
N LEU A 125 -3.91 3.75 3.07
CA LEU A 125 -3.68 2.73 2.07
C LEU A 125 -5.00 2.05 1.71
N ILE A 126 -5.12 1.60 0.46
CA ILE A 126 -6.11 0.61 0.04
C ILE A 126 -5.39 -0.72 -0.10
N GLU A 127 -5.76 -1.68 0.74
CA GLU A 127 -5.39 -3.08 0.63
C GLU A 127 -6.37 -3.76 -0.33
N GLU A 128 -5.88 -4.09 -1.52
CA GLU A 128 -6.62 -4.83 -2.52
C GLU A 128 -6.19 -6.30 -2.49
N THR A 129 -7.12 -7.20 -2.17
CA THR A 129 -6.89 -8.65 -2.27
C THR A 129 -7.57 -9.17 -3.52
N ILE A 130 -6.79 -9.67 -4.48
CA ILE A 130 -7.28 -10.32 -5.69
C ILE A 130 -6.85 -11.78 -5.64
N ASP A 131 -7.82 -12.69 -5.56
CA ASP A 131 -7.54 -14.14 -5.58
C ASP A 131 -6.47 -14.56 -4.53
N GLY A 132 -6.63 -14.04 -3.31
CA GLY A 132 -5.73 -14.31 -2.19
C GLY A 132 -4.38 -13.58 -2.24
N ARG A 133 -4.07 -12.83 -3.30
CA ARG A 133 -2.87 -11.98 -3.38
C ARG A 133 -3.19 -10.56 -2.93
N VAL A 134 -2.38 -10.05 -2.01
CA VAL A 134 -2.52 -8.70 -1.46
C VAL A 134 -1.67 -7.72 -2.25
N TYR A 135 -2.28 -6.59 -2.62
CA TYR A 135 -1.66 -5.44 -3.24
C TYR A 135 -1.98 -4.22 -2.40
N LEU A 136 -0.98 -3.37 -2.14
CA LEU A 136 -1.16 -2.14 -1.40
C LEU A 136 -1.08 -0.96 -2.35
N HIS A 137 -1.97 0.01 -2.17
CA HIS A 137 -2.01 1.24 -2.91
C HIS A 137 -2.04 2.42 -1.95
N GLU A 138 -1.26 3.47 -2.21
CA GLU A 138 -1.49 4.74 -1.52
C GLU A 138 -2.86 5.30 -1.91
N ALA A 139 -3.58 5.78 -0.92
CA ALA A 139 -4.95 6.25 -1.06
C ALA A 139 -5.03 7.76 -0.87
N LEU A 140 -5.90 8.41 -1.66
CA LEU A 140 -6.20 9.84 -1.54
C LEU A 140 -7.69 10.03 -1.30
N PRO A 141 -8.10 11.05 -0.50
CA PRO A 141 -9.52 11.38 -0.35
C PRO A 141 -10.15 11.76 -1.70
N THR A 142 -11.36 11.28 -1.97
CA THR A 142 -12.09 11.58 -3.22
C THR A 142 -12.36 13.07 -3.42
N ASN A 143 -12.50 13.83 -2.34
CA ASN A 143 -12.80 15.26 -2.36
C ASN A 143 -11.58 16.16 -2.58
N GLU A 144 -10.36 15.63 -2.52
CA GLU A 144 -9.12 16.40 -2.66
C GLU A 144 -8.58 16.40 -4.10
N TYR A 145 -9.15 15.59 -5.00
CA TYR A 145 -8.63 15.40 -6.36
C TYR A 145 -9.73 15.43 -7.43
N ASP A 146 -9.65 16.44 -8.29
CA ASP A 146 -10.46 16.57 -9.52
C ASP A 146 -9.58 16.15 -10.72
N TYR A 147 -9.24 14.86 -10.79
CA TYR A 147 -8.54 14.29 -11.95
C TYR A 147 -9.57 13.61 -12.87
N PRO A 148 -9.43 13.69 -14.20
CA PRO A 148 -10.28 12.90 -15.10
C PRO A 148 -10.20 11.41 -14.74
N ASP A 149 -11.36 10.78 -14.57
CA ASP A 149 -11.53 9.34 -14.35
C ASP A 149 -10.51 8.56 -15.16
N ARG A 150 -9.57 7.92 -14.47
CA ARG A 150 -8.67 6.96 -15.11
C ARG A 150 -9.21 5.57 -14.81
N ASP A 151 -9.33 4.73 -15.84
CA ASP A 151 -9.88 3.36 -15.76
C ASP A 151 -9.21 2.45 -14.70
N TRP A 152 -8.05 2.84 -14.18
CA TRP A 152 -7.32 2.08 -13.16
C TRP A 152 -7.57 2.55 -11.73
N GLN A 153 -8.23 3.70 -11.52
CA GLN A 153 -8.55 4.19 -10.18
C GLN A 153 -9.71 3.40 -9.59
N LYS A 154 -9.52 2.90 -8.37
CA LYS A 154 -10.55 2.17 -7.62
C LYS A 154 -10.92 2.98 -6.38
N GLU A 155 -12.21 3.09 -6.13
CA GLU A 155 -12.75 3.75 -4.95
C GLU A 155 -13.00 2.72 -3.83
N CYS A 156 -12.66 3.09 -2.60
CA CYS A 156 -12.96 2.35 -1.39
C CYS A 156 -13.23 3.36 -0.26
N ASP A 157 -14.47 3.37 0.25
CA ASP A 157 -14.90 4.15 1.42
C ASP A 157 -14.50 5.64 1.38
N GLY A 158 -14.69 6.31 0.23
CA GLY A 158 -14.36 7.73 0.05
C GLY A 158 -12.88 8.03 -0.22
N TYR A 159 -12.08 7.01 -0.50
CA TYR A 159 -10.71 7.14 -0.97
C TYR A 159 -10.52 6.48 -2.33
N ILE A 160 -9.59 7.01 -3.13
CA ILE A 160 -9.19 6.46 -4.42
C ILE A 160 -7.75 5.98 -4.41
N THR A 161 -7.46 4.92 -5.16
CA THR A 161 -6.09 4.46 -5.40
C THR A 161 -5.31 5.52 -6.17
N HIS A 162 -4.12 5.87 -5.70
CA HIS A 162 -3.24 6.84 -6.35
C HIS A 162 -2.03 6.18 -7.02
N LYS A 163 -1.26 5.39 -6.27
CA LYS A 163 -0.12 4.63 -6.81
C LYS A 163 0.04 3.32 -6.04
N SER A 164 0.44 2.27 -6.76
CA SER A 164 0.82 1.02 -6.11
C SER A 164 2.07 1.22 -5.26
N THR A 165 2.10 0.56 -4.11
CA THR A 165 3.20 0.64 -3.15
C THR A 165 3.42 -0.71 -2.50
N SER A 166 4.54 -0.86 -1.79
CA SER A 166 4.80 -1.98 -0.91
C SER A 166 4.83 -1.48 0.53
N GLU A 167 4.75 -2.42 1.47
CA GLU A 167 5.12 -2.15 2.85
C GLU A 167 6.56 -1.62 2.88
N ASN A 168 6.78 -0.47 3.52
CA ASN A 168 8.13 0.01 3.75
C ASN A 168 8.75 -0.72 4.95
N SER A 169 10.05 -1.04 4.90
CA SER A 169 10.76 -1.58 6.06
C SER A 169 10.71 -0.59 7.22
N GLY A 170 9.96 -0.92 8.28
CA GLY A 170 9.75 -0.05 9.44
C GLY A 170 8.39 0.67 9.48
N GLU A 171 7.53 0.44 8.48
CA GLU A 171 6.13 0.88 8.53
C GLU A 171 5.27 -0.16 9.26
N GLN A 172 4.49 0.28 10.24
CA GLN A 172 3.46 -0.53 10.88
C GLN A 172 2.13 -0.28 10.17
N ILE A 173 1.51 -1.33 9.66
CA ILE A 173 0.18 -1.27 9.05
C ILE A 173 -0.88 -1.67 10.07
N ILE A 174 -1.91 -0.85 10.19
CA ILE A 174 -3.07 -1.10 11.05
C ILE A 174 -4.38 -0.98 10.26
N GLU A 175 -5.46 -1.53 10.80
CA GLU A 175 -6.81 -1.32 10.26
C GLU A 175 -7.18 0.17 10.30
N PHE A 176 -7.88 0.61 9.25
CA PHE A 176 -8.36 1.98 9.21
C PHE A 176 -9.46 2.22 10.25
N SER A 177 -9.33 3.33 10.97
CA SER A 177 -10.44 3.93 11.70
C SER A 177 -10.30 5.44 11.66
N GLN A 178 -11.42 6.14 11.65
CA GLN A 178 -11.41 7.62 11.68
C GLN A 178 -10.77 8.14 12.98
N GLU A 179 -10.92 7.42 14.09
CA GLU A 179 -10.29 7.75 15.37
C GLU A 179 -8.75 7.69 15.29
N ALA A 180 -8.19 6.61 14.71
CA ALA A 180 -6.76 6.51 14.49
C ALA A 180 -6.25 7.60 13.55
N LEU A 181 -6.94 7.85 12.44
CA LEU A 181 -6.57 8.90 11.50
C LEU A 181 -6.57 10.30 12.15
N ASN A 182 -7.60 10.61 12.93
CA ASN A 182 -7.71 11.88 13.65
C ASN A 182 -6.57 12.03 14.67
N THR A 183 -6.27 10.97 15.41
CA THR A 183 -5.18 10.96 16.40
C THR A 183 -3.83 11.20 15.74
N LEU A 184 -3.54 10.48 14.65
CA LEU A 184 -2.30 10.65 13.88
C LEU A 184 -2.19 12.06 13.28
N THR A 185 -3.30 12.62 12.81
CA THR A 185 -3.37 14.00 12.30
C THR A 185 -3.06 15.01 13.39
N GLN A 186 -3.62 14.85 14.60
CA GLN A 186 -3.29 15.71 15.74
C GLN A 186 -1.81 15.64 16.11
N ILE A 187 -1.21 14.43 16.13
CA ILE A 187 0.23 14.26 16.39
C ILE A 187 1.06 15.01 15.33
N LYS A 188 0.72 14.86 14.04
CA LYS A 188 1.36 15.59 12.94
C LYS A 188 1.28 17.11 13.16
N GLU A 189 0.10 17.64 13.52
CA GLU A 189 -0.08 19.06 13.76
C GLU A 189 0.82 19.57 14.91
N GLN A 190 0.95 18.81 15.99
CA GLN A 190 1.83 19.18 17.11
C GLN A 190 3.31 19.20 16.68
N ILE A 191 3.76 18.19 15.93
CA ILE A 191 5.12 18.14 15.38
C ILE A 191 5.36 19.31 14.42
N GLN A 192 4.39 19.67 13.58
CA GLN A 192 4.47 20.82 12.69
C GLN A 192 4.60 22.13 13.48
N LYS A 193 3.77 22.34 14.52
CA LYS A 193 3.85 23.52 15.40
C LYS A 193 5.22 23.63 16.06
N ALA A 194 5.74 22.52 16.61
CA ALA A 194 7.08 22.48 17.21
C ALA A 194 8.17 22.81 16.19
N SER A 195 8.08 22.26 14.98
CA SER A 195 9.04 22.51 13.89
C SER A 195 9.06 23.99 13.49
N VAL A 196 7.88 24.59 13.30
CA VAL A 196 7.75 26.03 12.98
C VAL A 196 8.30 26.90 14.10
N PHE A 197 8.01 26.57 15.36
CA PHE A 197 8.57 27.28 16.50
C PHE A 197 10.10 27.24 16.51
N MET A 198 10.71 26.07 16.30
CA MET A 198 12.17 25.91 16.26
C MET A 198 12.80 26.70 15.11
N ILE A 199 12.20 26.69 13.92
CA ILE A 199 12.67 27.49 12.77
C ILE A 199 12.64 28.99 13.11
N ASN A 200 11.54 29.46 13.69
CA ASN A 200 11.39 30.86 14.07
C ASN A 200 12.37 31.28 15.16
N LEU A 201 12.61 30.41 16.14
CA LEU A 201 13.57 30.63 17.21
C LEU A 201 15.00 30.79 16.68
N LEU A 202 15.42 29.90 15.78
CA LEU A 202 16.75 29.95 15.14
C LEU A 202 16.94 31.17 14.22
N SER A 203 15.84 31.85 13.88
CA SER A 203 15.85 33.07 13.06
C SER A 203 15.85 34.36 13.90
N GLN A 204 15.82 34.27 15.24
CA GLN A 204 15.85 35.44 16.13
C GLN A 204 17.29 35.94 16.36
N GLU A 205 17.47 37.26 16.48
CA GLU A 205 18.76 37.85 16.87
C GLU A 205 19.13 37.54 18.34
N ASP A 206 18.14 37.52 19.23
CA ASP A 206 18.30 37.11 20.64
C ASP A 206 17.56 35.78 20.91
N ILE A 207 18.24 34.69 20.59
CA ILE A 207 17.75 33.31 20.81
C ILE A 207 17.54 33.02 22.30
N SER A 208 18.39 33.57 23.18
CA SER A 208 18.33 33.31 24.63
C SER A 208 17.08 33.90 25.29
N GLY A 209 16.72 35.13 24.91
CA GLY A 209 15.47 35.76 25.33
C GLY A 209 14.22 35.07 24.76
N ALA A 210 14.29 34.57 23.53
CA ALA A 210 13.20 33.84 22.90
C ALA A 210 12.97 32.45 23.51
N LEU A 211 14.03 31.75 23.94
CA LEU A 211 13.93 30.46 24.65
C LEU A 211 13.18 30.58 25.99
N THR A 212 13.44 31.64 26.75
CA THR A 212 12.80 31.87 28.05
C THR A 212 11.33 32.29 27.92
N MET A 213 10.93 32.97 26.84
CA MET A 213 9.53 33.32 26.58
C MET A 213 8.70 32.23 25.88
N GLY A 214 9.34 31.43 25.02
CA GLY A 214 8.67 30.39 24.22
C GLY A 214 8.29 29.15 25.03
N ALA A 215 9.12 28.74 26.00
CA ALA A 215 8.84 27.62 26.90
C ALA A 215 7.52 27.81 27.68
N THR A 216 7.18 29.04 28.03
CA THR A 216 5.96 29.40 28.76
C THR A 216 4.69 29.26 27.93
N LYS A 217 4.78 29.32 26.59
CA LYS A 217 3.62 29.20 25.67
C LYS A 217 3.34 27.76 25.21
N LEU A 218 4.36 26.91 25.13
CA LEU A 218 4.21 25.51 24.74
C LEU A 218 3.61 24.62 25.86
N LEU A 219 3.80 25.01 27.13
CA LEU A 219 3.29 24.29 28.30
C LEU A 219 1.91 24.76 28.80
N ALA A 220 1.31 25.76 28.14
CA ALA A 220 0.08 26.40 28.56
C ALA A 220 -1.17 26.00 27.74
N ASN A 221 -1.06 25.02 26.85
CA ASN A 221 -2.19 24.44 26.08
C ASN A 221 -2.33 22.95 26.36
#